data_AF-A0AA48M124-F1
#
_entry.id   AF-A0AA48M124-F1
#
_cell.length_a   1.000
_cell.length_b   1.000
_cell.length_c   1.000
_cell.angle_alpha   90.00
_cell.angle_beta   90.00
_cell.angle_gamma   90.00
#
_symmetry.space_group_name_H-M   'P 1'
#
loop_
_entity.id
_entity.type
_entity.pdbx_description
1 polymer ?
#
loop_
_entity_poly.entity_id
_entity_poly.type
_entity_poly.pdbx_seq_one_letter_code
_entity_poly.pdbx_strand_id
1 'polypeptide(L)'
;MNPVELDIPVRRRTFWAMRQATRIIRLETAGRGFYDVTAALADFLRGARIDEGLLTVFCRHTSASLLIQENADPSVLDDLATFFARIAPEGADYAHDTEGPDDMPAHIRAALTQTQLSIPVIGGALALGTWQGVYLFEHRRRPHRRELALHLIGE
;
A
#
# COMPACT_ATOMS: atom_id res chain seq x y z
N MET A 1 31.24 -4.94 14.59
CA MET A 1 30.02 -5.20 13.80
C MET A 1 30.47 -5.71 12.46
N ASN A 2 30.31 -7.00 12.20
CA ASN A 2 30.62 -7.56 10.89
C ASN A 2 29.56 -7.10 9.89
N PRO A 3 29.92 -6.70 8.66
CA PRO A 3 28.94 -6.42 7.62
C PRO A 3 28.24 -7.73 7.27
N VAL A 4 26.91 -7.72 7.32
CA VAL A 4 26.10 -8.81 6.77
C VAL A 4 26.07 -8.59 5.26
N GLU A 5 26.97 -9.29 4.54
CA GLU A 5 26.79 -9.48 3.09
C GLU A 5 25.59 -10.41 2.89
N LEU A 6 24.45 -9.83 2.54
CA LEU A 6 23.35 -10.59 1.94
C LEU A 6 23.74 -10.88 0.50
N ASP A 7 24.36 -12.04 0.29
CA ASP A 7 24.67 -12.58 -1.03
C ASP A 7 23.35 -13.01 -1.72
N ILE A 8 22.60 -12.04 -2.24
CA ILE A 8 21.50 -12.31 -3.17
C ILE A 8 22.18 -12.48 -4.53
N PRO A 9 22.28 -13.70 -5.08
CA PRO A 9 22.97 -13.92 -6.33
C PRO A 9 22.26 -13.14 -7.45
N VAL A 10 22.93 -12.13 -8.01
CA VAL A 10 22.49 -11.45 -9.24
C VAL A 10 22.67 -12.45 -10.39
N ARG A 11 21.65 -13.28 -10.62
CA ARG A 11 21.64 -14.25 -11.71
C ARG A 11 21.53 -13.50 -13.04
N ARG A 12 22.64 -13.37 -13.78
CA ARG A 12 22.59 -13.02 -15.20
C ARG A 12 22.09 -14.24 -15.97
N ARG A 13 20.82 -14.24 -16.35
CA ARG A 13 20.23 -15.27 -17.24
C ARG A 13 19.89 -14.70 -18.61
N THR A 14 20.13 -15.51 -19.61
CA THR A 14 20.04 -15.22 -21.04
C THR A 14 18.56 -15.25 -21.49
N PHE A 15 18.09 -14.13 -22.07
CA PHE A 15 16.83 -13.92 -22.82
C PHE A 15 15.57 -14.66 -22.32
N TRP A 16 14.95 -14.15 -21.25
CA TRP A 16 13.51 -14.33 -21.02
C TRP A 16 12.74 -13.14 -21.58
N ALA A 17 11.57 -13.37 -22.18
CA ALA A 17 10.70 -12.28 -22.61
C ALA A 17 10.13 -11.59 -21.37
N MET A 18 10.33 -10.28 -21.25
CA MET A 18 9.73 -9.46 -20.20
C MET A 18 8.21 -9.61 -20.24
N ARG A 19 7.61 -9.98 -19.11
CA ARG A 19 6.18 -10.18 -18.93
C ARG A 19 5.61 -9.08 -18.08
N GLN A 20 4.33 -8.80 -18.28
CA GLN A 20 3.59 -7.88 -17.44
C GLN A 20 2.18 -8.40 -17.16
N ALA A 21 1.65 -8.03 -16.00
CA ALA A 21 0.27 -8.27 -15.60
C ALA A 21 -0.31 -7.01 -14.97
N THR A 22 -1.61 -6.77 -15.17
CA THR A 22 -2.34 -5.68 -14.52
C THR A 22 -3.61 -6.18 -13.87
N ARG A 23 -4.06 -5.49 -12.82
CA ARG A 23 -5.37 -5.73 -12.20
C ARG A 23 -5.85 -4.49 -11.47
N ILE A 24 -7.16 -4.25 -11.49
CA ILE A 24 -7.79 -3.35 -10.52
C ILE A 24 -8.39 -4.21 -9.42
N ILE A 25 -7.97 -3.99 -8.18
CA ILE A 25 -8.62 -4.57 -7.01
C ILE A 25 -9.54 -3.53 -6.37
N ARG A 26 -10.71 -3.98 -5.90
CA ARG A 26 -11.72 -3.14 -5.25
C ARG A 26 -11.84 -3.53 -3.80
N LEU A 27 -11.92 -2.53 -2.93
CA LEU A 27 -12.04 -2.68 -1.49
C LEU A 27 -13.23 -1.86 -1.01
N GLU A 28 -14.03 -2.46 -0.13
CA GLU A 28 -15.04 -1.74 0.63
C GLU A 28 -14.41 -1.40 1.98
N THR A 29 -14.36 -0.11 2.31
CA THR A 29 -13.95 0.36 3.63
C THR A 29 -15.20 0.65 4.44
N ALA A 30 -15.24 0.24 5.71
CA ALA A 30 -16.32 0.55 6.64
C ALA A 30 -16.18 1.93 7.29
N GLY A 31 -15.03 2.58 7.08
CA GLY A 31 -14.65 3.85 7.67
C GLY A 31 -13.14 3.93 7.91
N ARG A 32 -12.71 4.99 8.59
CA ARG A 32 -11.29 5.31 8.79
C ARG A 32 -10.56 4.15 9.46
N GLY A 33 -9.41 3.78 8.91
CA GLY A 33 -8.60 2.68 9.43
C GLY A 33 -7.67 2.08 8.40
N PHE A 34 -6.97 1.02 8.80
CA PHE A 34 -6.04 0.29 7.97
C PHE A 34 -6.69 -0.99 7.47
N TYR A 35 -6.67 -1.18 6.16
CA TYR A 35 -7.21 -2.35 5.48
C TYR A 35 -6.05 -3.13 4.89
N ASP A 36 -5.77 -4.31 5.43
CA ASP A 36 -4.69 -5.17 4.95
C ASP A 36 -5.03 -5.70 3.55
N VAL A 37 -4.18 -5.38 2.58
CA VAL A 37 -4.32 -5.81 1.19
C VAL A 37 -3.28 -6.86 0.79
N THR A 38 -2.41 -7.27 1.72
CA THR A 38 -1.26 -8.17 1.47
C THR A 38 -1.69 -9.46 0.80
N ALA A 39 -2.74 -10.11 1.31
CA ALA A 39 -3.27 -11.34 0.72
C ALA A 39 -3.79 -11.13 -0.72
N ALA A 40 -4.53 -10.05 -0.97
CA ALA A 40 -5.05 -9.74 -2.30
C ALA A 40 -3.92 -9.48 -3.32
N LEU A 41 -2.82 -8.86 -2.87
CA LEU A 41 -1.62 -8.68 -3.69
C LEU A 41 -0.93 -10.02 -3.97
N ALA A 42 -0.73 -10.86 -2.94
CA ALA A 42 -0.14 -12.19 -3.11
C ALA A 42 -0.99 -13.07 -4.07
N ASP A 43 -2.31 -12.96 -4.01
CA ASP A 43 -3.23 -13.66 -4.91
C ASP A 43 -3.08 -13.20 -6.36
N PHE A 44 -2.85 -11.90 -6.58
CA PHE A 44 -2.54 -11.35 -7.89
C PHE A 44 -1.22 -11.91 -8.45
N LEU A 45 -0.17 -11.97 -7.63
CA LEU A 45 1.15 -12.52 -8.00
C LEU A 45 1.03 -13.99 -8.43
N ARG A 46 0.34 -14.83 -7.66
CA ARG A 46 0.13 -16.26 -7.99
C ARG A 46 -0.56 -16.44 -9.34
N GLY A 47 -1.49 -15.55 -9.70
CA GLY A 47 -2.15 -15.56 -11.00
C GLY A 47 -1.25 -15.10 -12.16
N ALA A 48 -0.34 -14.15 -11.90
CA ALA A 48 0.57 -13.61 -12.91
C ALA A 48 1.72 -14.56 -13.28
N ARG A 49 2.13 -15.44 -12.36
CA ARG A 49 3.24 -16.41 -12.54
C ARG A 49 4.55 -15.74 -12.97
N ILE A 50 4.86 -14.56 -12.43
CA ILE A 50 6.14 -13.84 -12.64
C ILE A 50 6.92 -14.04 -11.34
N ASP A 51 8.13 -14.57 -11.45
CA ASP A 51 8.93 -14.99 -10.30
C ASP A 51 9.84 -13.85 -9.81
N GLU A 52 10.41 -13.08 -10.73
CA GLU A 52 11.31 -11.97 -10.41
C GLU A 52 10.81 -10.68 -11.07
N GLY A 53 10.56 -9.63 -10.30
CA GLY A 53 10.03 -8.40 -10.87
C GLY A 53 9.75 -7.27 -9.88
N LEU A 54 8.95 -6.31 -10.33
CA LEU A 54 8.49 -5.18 -9.52
C LEU A 54 6.97 -5.07 -9.60
N LEU A 55 6.32 -5.13 -8.43
CA LEU A 55 4.91 -4.82 -8.29
C LEU A 55 4.75 -3.33 -7.95
N THR A 56 4.07 -2.59 -8.80
CA THR A 56 3.50 -1.29 -8.46
C THR A 56 2.06 -1.45 -7.97
N VAL A 57 1.75 -0.86 -6.82
CA VAL A 57 0.40 -0.74 -6.24
C VAL A 57 0.06 0.72 -6.18
N PHE A 58 -0.98 1.16 -6.90
CA PHE A 58 -1.37 2.56 -7.01
C PHE A 58 -2.79 2.79 -6.49
N CYS A 59 -2.94 3.63 -5.47
CA CYS A 59 -4.22 4.08 -4.94
C CYS A 59 -4.84 5.13 -5.87
N ARG A 60 -6.00 4.81 -6.45
CA ARG A 60 -6.73 5.70 -7.37
C ARG A 60 -7.60 6.73 -6.65
N HIS A 61 -7.21 7.12 -5.43
CA HIS A 61 -8.01 7.96 -4.54
C HIS A 61 -7.12 8.98 -3.84
N THR A 62 -7.63 10.19 -3.66
CA THR A 62 -6.92 11.31 -3.03
C THR A 62 -7.27 11.50 -1.55
N SER A 63 -8.21 10.71 -1.03
CA SER A 63 -8.64 10.68 0.37
C SER A 63 -8.37 9.32 1.06
N ALA A 64 -7.52 8.50 0.46
CA ALA A 64 -6.96 7.26 1.02
C ALA A 64 -5.52 7.12 0.53
N SER A 65 -4.68 6.38 1.26
CA SER A 65 -3.28 6.17 0.90
C SER A 65 -2.83 4.73 1.11
N LEU A 66 -1.57 4.46 0.79
CA LEU A 66 -0.92 3.16 0.96
C LEU A 66 0.18 3.26 2.01
N LEU A 67 0.40 2.20 2.77
CA LEU A 67 1.51 2.10 3.71
C LEU A 67 2.01 0.65 3.79
N ILE A 68 3.31 0.49 4.05
CA ILE A 68 3.88 -0.77 4.55
C ILE A 68 4.21 -0.54 6.02
N GLN A 69 3.58 -1.31 6.90
CA GLN A 69 3.74 -1.17 8.35
C GLN A 69 3.69 -2.51 9.06
N GLU A 70 3.85 -2.49 10.38
CA GLU A 70 3.79 -3.69 11.21
C GLU A 70 2.45 -4.44 11.06
N ASN A 71 2.50 -5.76 11.00
CA ASN A 71 1.33 -6.65 10.93
C ASN A 71 1.17 -7.60 12.13
N ALA A 72 1.99 -7.42 13.18
CA ALA A 72 1.97 -8.25 14.37
C ALA A 72 1.24 -7.58 15.54
N ASP A 73 1.61 -6.35 15.89
CA ASP A 73 0.97 -5.59 16.96
C ASP A 73 -0.01 -4.55 16.40
N PRO A 74 -1.33 -4.68 16.64
CA PRO A 74 -2.32 -3.72 16.18
C PRO A 74 -2.13 -2.31 16.78
N SER A 75 -1.47 -2.17 17.92
CA SER A 75 -1.23 -0.87 18.56
C SER A 75 -0.41 0.09 17.69
N VAL A 76 0.46 -0.44 16.83
CA VAL A 76 1.23 0.35 15.85
C VAL A 76 0.29 1.09 14.90
N LEU A 77 -0.77 0.43 14.45
CA LEU A 77 -1.76 1.03 13.53
C LEU A 77 -2.64 2.04 14.27
N ASP A 78 -3.03 1.75 15.51
CA ASP A 78 -3.81 2.67 16.35
C ASP A 78 -3.03 3.96 16.65
N ASP A 79 -1.74 3.85 16.97
CA ASP A 79 -0.87 4.99 17.23
C ASP A 79 -0.65 5.83 15.96
N LEU A 80 -0.46 5.19 14.80
CA LEU A 80 -0.38 5.88 13.51
C LEU A 80 -1.68 6.64 13.21
N ALA A 81 -2.85 6.01 13.37
CA ALA A 81 -4.14 6.67 13.17
C ALA A 81 -4.29 7.89 14.08
N THR A 82 -3.91 7.75 15.35
CA THR A 82 -3.96 8.81 16.36
C THR A 82 -2.98 9.94 16.04
N PHE A 83 -1.78 9.63 15.57
CA PHE A 83 -0.79 10.61 15.16
C PHE A 83 -1.29 11.45 13.98
N PHE A 84 -1.74 10.80 12.90
CA PHE A 84 -2.26 11.51 11.73
C PHE A 84 -3.53 12.31 12.03
N ALA A 85 -4.32 11.89 13.02
CA ALA A 85 -5.45 12.68 13.52
C ALA A 85 -5.06 14.01 14.16
N ARG A 86 -3.86 14.09 14.74
CA ARG A 86 -3.31 15.34 15.30
C ARG A 86 -2.67 16.23 14.24
N ILE A 87 -2.04 15.63 13.22
CA ILE A 87 -1.40 16.37 12.13
C ILE A 87 -2.41 17.03 11.20
N ALA A 88 -3.52 16.34 10.90
CA ALA A 88 -4.62 16.84 10.09
C ALA A 88 -5.93 16.70 10.88
N PRO A 89 -6.18 17.61 11.83
CA PRO A 89 -7.37 17.57 12.67
C PRO A 89 -8.62 17.94 11.86
N GLU A 90 -9.74 17.29 12.18
CA GLU A 90 -11.04 17.64 11.61
C GLU A 90 -11.56 18.95 12.21
N GLY A 91 -12.31 19.73 11.43
CA GLY A 91 -12.91 20.98 11.88
C GLY A 91 -11.92 22.12 12.12
N ALA A 92 -10.68 22.01 11.63
CA ALA A 92 -9.79 23.17 11.50
C ALA A 92 -10.31 24.11 10.40
N ASP A 93 -9.72 25.31 10.29
CA ASP A 93 -10.10 26.36 9.32
C ASP A 93 -9.69 26.03 7.88
N TYR A 94 -10.15 24.88 7.37
CA TYR A 94 -9.98 24.48 5.98
C TYR A 94 -11.12 25.03 5.13
N ALA A 95 -10.77 25.64 4.00
CA ALA A 95 -11.76 26.11 3.02
C ALA A 95 -12.44 24.97 2.24
N HIS A 96 -11.87 23.76 2.26
CA HIS A 96 -12.39 22.59 1.55
C HIS A 96 -13.06 21.63 2.53
N ASP A 97 -14.38 21.62 2.57
CA ASP A 97 -15.17 20.78 3.48
C ASP A 97 -16.44 20.23 2.80
N THR A 98 -16.42 20.20 1.47
CA THR A 98 -17.59 19.90 0.62
C THR A 98 -18.23 18.56 0.92
N GLU A 99 -17.44 17.58 1.38
CA GLU A 99 -17.92 16.27 1.78
C GLU A 99 -17.91 16.02 3.30
N GLY A 100 -17.84 17.09 4.10
CA GLY A 100 -17.88 17.06 5.56
C GLY A 100 -16.54 17.36 6.24
N PRO A 101 -16.52 17.32 7.59
CA PRO A 101 -15.39 17.81 8.40
C PRO A 101 -14.10 16.99 8.26
N ASP A 102 -14.17 15.79 7.66
CA ASP A 102 -13.03 14.91 7.41
C ASP A 102 -12.50 14.97 5.96
N ASP A 103 -13.07 15.83 5.12
CA ASP A 103 -12.74 15.93 3.69
C ASP A 103 -11.30 16.43 3.47
N MET A 104 -11.01 17.71 3.74
CA MET A 104 -9.63 18.23 3.64
C MET A 104 -8.62 17.48 4.52
N PRO A 105 -8.93 17.10 5.78
CA PRO A 105 -8.03 16.26 6.57
C PRO A 105 -7.59 14.99 5.85
N ALA A 106 -8.49 14.31 5.15
CA ALA A 106 -8.17 13.10 4.40
C ALA A 106 -7.21 13.38 3.23
N HIS A 107 -7.41 14.49 2.52
CA HIS A 107 -6.49 14.95 1.48
C HIS A 107 -5.09 15.26 2.03
N ILE A 108 -5.01 15.93 3.19
CA ILE A 108 -3.72 16.24 3.84
C ILE A 108 -3.00 14.94 4.23
N ARG A 109 -3.70 14.00 4.87
CA ARG A 109 -3.10 12.71 5.25
C ARG A 109 -2.64 11.91 4.04
N ALA A 110 -3.41 11.92 2.96
CA ALA A 110 -3.01 11.28 1.71
C ALA A 110 -1.75 11.94 1.11
N ALA A 111 -1.67 13.28 1.13
CA ALA A 111 -0.51 14.04 0.64
C ALA A 111 0.75 13.85 1.49
N LEU A 112 0.61 13.65 2.80
CA LEU A 112 1.72 13.36 3.72
C LEU A 112 2.17 11.91 3.72
N THR A 113 1.40 11.03 3.09
CA THR A 113 1.73 9.61 2.94
C THR A 113 2.00 9.33 1.46
N GLN A 114 1.57 8.19 0.94
CA GLN A 114 1.90 7.77 -0.41
C GLN A 114 0.68 7.19 -1.11
N THR A 115 0.50 7.53 -2.38
CA THR A 115 -0.52 6.93 -3.24
C THR A 115 0.02 5.75 -4.04
N GLN A 116 1.33 5.47 -3.95
CA GLN A 116 1.97 4.39 -4.70
C GLN A 116 3.01 3.66 -3.84
N LEU A 117 3.00 2.33 -3.91
CA LEU A 117 4.08 1.47 -3.46
C LEU A 117 4.73 0.76 -4.65
N SER A 118 6.05 0.55 -4.57
CA SER A 118 6.81 -0.30 -5.49
C SER A 118 7.49 -1.39 -4.66
N ILE A 119 7.04 -2.63 -4.82
CA ILE A 119 7.43 -3.77 -3.98
C ILE A 119 8.16 -4.79 -4.86
N PRO A 120 9.42 -5.15 -4.57
CA PRO A 120 10.11 -6.21 -5.28
C PRO A 120 9.37 -7.55 -5.16
N VAL A 121 9.39 -8.31 -6.25
CA VAL A 121 8.90 -9.69 -6.29
C VAL A 121 10.11 -10.60 -6.50
N ILE A 122 10.30 -11.55 -5.58
CA ILE A 122 11.43 -12.50 -5.59
C ILE A 122 10.83 -13.89 -5.35
N GLY A 123 11.18 -14.87 -6.19
CA GLY A 123 10.61 -16.22 -6.13
C GLY A 123 9.07 -16.25 -6.17
N GLY A 124 8.43 -15.30 -6.86
CA GLY A 124 6.99 -15.20 -7.01
C GLY A 124 6.25 -14.66 -5.78
N ALA A 125 6.97 -14.14 -4.78
CA ALA A 125 6.43 -13.57 -3.56
C ALA A 125 6.80 -12.09 -3.40
N LEU A 126 5.95 -11.34 -2.70
CA LEU A 126 6.31 -9.98 -2.26
C LEU A 126 7.53 -10.08 -1.33
N ALA A 127 8.59 -9.34 -1.62
CA ALA A 127 9.81 -9.32 -0.81
C ALA A 127 9.64 -8.44 0.45
N LEU A 128 8.61 -8.75 1.25
CA LEU A 128 8.32 -8.09 2.52
C LEU A 128 9.13 -8.73 3.66
N GLY A 129 9.51 -7.93 4.65
CA GLY A 129 10.04 -8.45 5.91
C GLY A 129 8.96 -9.19 6.72
N THR A 130 9.39 -10.01 7.69
CA THR A 130 8.49 -10.84 8.53
C THR A 130 7.33 -10.06 9.13
N TRP A 131 7.58 -8.81 9.53
CA TRP A 131 6.61 -7.95 10.21
C TRP A 131 5.93 -6.96 9.28
N GLN A 132 6.15 -7.02 7.96
CA GLN A 132 5.59 -6.04 7.04
C GLN A 132 4.26 -6.54 6.44
N GLY A 133 3.21 -5.76 6.64
CA GLY A 133 1.95 -5.83 5.91
C GLY A 133 1.78 -4.62 4.99
N VAL A 134 1.04 -4.80 3.90
CA VAL A 134 0.65 -3.73 2.97
C VAL A 134 -0.78 -3.31 3.26
N TYR A 135 -1.00 -2.04 3.54
CA TYR A 135 -2.29 -1.50 3.95
C TYR A 135 -2.77 -0.40 3.00
N LEU A 136 -4.08 -0.40 2.75
CA LEU A 136 -4.80 0.82 2.39
C LEU A 136 -5.16 1.55 3.69
N PHE A 137 -4.71 2.79 3.83
CA PHE A 137 -5.10 3.67 4.93
C PHE A 137 -6.29 4.53 4.47
N GLU A 138 -7.48 4.16 4.92
CA GLU A 138 -8.71 4.94 4.73
C GLU A 138 -8.71 6.12 5.69
N HIS A 139 -8.85 7.33 5.17
CA HIS A 139 -8.88 8.54 6.02
C HIS A 139 -10.29 9.03 6.31
N ARG A 140 -11.29 8.63 5.51
CA ARG A 140 -12.69 9.06 5.63
C ARG A 140 -13.45 8.18 6.62
N ARG A 141 -14.33 8.77 7.42
CA ARG A 141 -15.12 8.10 8.46
C ARG A 141 -16.24 7.23 7.88
N ARG A 142 -16.88 7.69 6.81
CA ARG A 142 -17.98 6.95 6.17
C ARG A 142 -17.44 5.79 5.32
N PRO A 143 -18.26 4.77 5.03
CA PRO A 143 -17.87 3.72 4.11
C PRO A 143 -17.54 4.24 2.71
N HIS A 144 -16.50 3.69 2.08
CA HIS A 144 -16.09 4.04 0.73
C HIS A 144 -15.72 2.82 -0.11
N ARG A 145 -15.85 2.96 -1.43
CA ARG A 145 -15.30 2.05 -2.42
C ARG A 145 -13.94 2.55 -2.87
N ARG A 146 -12.90 1.78 -2.59
CA ARG A 146 -11.53 2.08 -2.97
C ARG A 146 -11.06 1.15 -4.09
N GLU A 147 -10.15 1.66 -4.90
CA GLU A 147 -9.57 0.93 -6.03
C GLU A 147 -8.05 1.07 -5.99
N LEU A 148 -7.36 -0.06 -6.07
CA LEU A 148 -5.92 -0.11 -6.28
C LEU A 148 -5.63 -0.66 -7.68
N ALA A 149 -4.84 0.07 -8.45
CA ALA A 149 -4.29 -0.38 -9.72
C ALA A 149 -2.96 -1.10 -9.48
N LEU A 150 -2.89 -2.36 -9.90
CA LEU A 150 -1.72 -3.21 -9.79
C LEU A 150 -1.08 -3.31 -11.17
N HIS A 151 0.24 -3.14 -11.22
CA HIS A 151 1.06 -3.46 -12.38
C HIS A 151 2.27 -4.26 -11.91
N LEU A 152 2.45 -5.44 -12.47
CA LEU A 152 3.62 -6.28 -12.24
C LEU A 152 4.37 -6.39 -13.56
N ILE A 153 5.68 -6.14 -13.53
CA ILE A 153 6.58 -6.33 -14.67
C ILE A 153 7.81 -7.12 -14.21
N GLY A 154 8.21 -8.10 -14.99
CA GLY A 154 9.28 -9.03 -14.60
C GLY A 154 9.37 -10.25 -15.51
N GLU A 155 10.02 -11.29 -15.00
CA GLU A 155 10.24 -12.58 -15.69
C GLU A 155 9.44 -13.70 -15.00
#